data_AF-A0A7X7TY24-F1
#
_entry.id   AF-A0A7X7TY24-F1
#
_cell.length_a   1.000
_cell.length_b   1.000
_cell.length_c   1.000
_cell.angle_alpha   90.00
_cell.angle_beta   90.00
_cell.angle_gamma   90.00
#
_symmetry.space_group_name_H-M   'P 1'
#
loop_
_entity.id
_entity.type
_entity.pdbx_description
1 polymer ?
#
loop_
_entity_poly.entity_id
_entity_poly.type
_entity_poly.pdbx_seq_one_letter_code
_entity_poly.pdbx_strand_id
1 'polypeptide(L)'
;MEPNWLKWAKQLAALAQNGLTYSENPYEIERYEHVRRIAAEMMAEGFDLDARTILELFPREKGYETPKVDVRGAAFRHGKILLVREKLDGDRWTLPGGWADPCQTPSEAVVREIREESGFEARV
;
A
#
# COMPACT_ATOMS: atom_id res chain seq x y z
N MET A 1 -5.48 -13.45 11.38
CA MET A 1 -6.31 -13.71 10.17
C MET A 1 -7.17 -12.48 9.95
N GLU A 2 -7.23 -11.94 8.74
CA GLU A 2 -8.03 -10.76 8.44
C GLU A 2 -9.52 -11.06 8.62
N PRO A 3 -10.30 -10.24 9.35
CA PRO A 3 -11.73 -10.48 9.51
C PRO A 3 -12.49 -10.19 8.21
N ASN A 4 -13.59 -10.93 7.98
CA ASN A 4 -14.37 -10.80 6.74
C ASN A 4 -14.91 -9.39 6.49
N TRP A 5 -15.31 -8.67 7.55
CA TRP A 5 -15.80 -7.29 7.41
C TRP A 5 -14.73 -6.37 6.79
N LEU A 6 -13.46 -6.55 7.15
CA LEU A 6 -12.36 -5.73 6.64
C LEU A 6 -12.08 -6.05 5.18
N LYS A 7 -12.10 -7.34 4.82
CA LYS A 7 -11.99 -7.79 3.44
C LYS A 7 -13.09 -7.18 2.56
N TRP A 8 -14.35 -7.25 3.00
CA TRP A 8 -15.49 -6.70 2.26
C TRP A 8 -15.41 -5.18 2.15
N ALA A 9 -15.07 -4.49 3.24
CA ALA A 9 -14.91 -3.04 3.22
C ALA A 9 -13.83 -2.59 2.22
N LYS A 10 -12.67 -3.26 2.17
CA LYS A 10 -11.63 -2.99 1.17
C LYS A 10 -12.12 -3.20 -0.26
N GLN A 11 -12.88 -4.26 -0.51
CA GLN A 11 -13.46 -4.54 -1.84
C GLN A 11 -14.48 -3.47 -2.25
N LEU A 12 -15.36 -3.04 -1.33
CA LEU A 12 -16.34 -1.98 -1.59
C LEU A 12 -15.65 -0.64 -1.85
N ALA A 13 -14.63 -0.29 -1.07
CA ALA A 13 -13.84 0.92 -1.27
C ALA A 13 -13.16 0.93 -2.65
N ALA A 14 -12.53 -0.18 -3.05
CA ALA A 14 -11.90 -0.30 -4.36
C ALA A 14 -12.92 -0.20 -5.51
N LEU A 15 -14.08 -0.85 -5.40
CA LEU A 15 -15.16 -0.74 -6.40
C LEU A 15 -15.68 0.69 -6.54
N ALA A 16 -15.88 1.38 -5.41
CA ALA A 16 -16.31 2.77 -5.40
C ALA A 16 -15.26 3.69 -6.05
N GLN A 17 -13.98 3.53 -5.72
CA GLN A 17 -12.89 4.29 -6.31
C GLN A 17 -12.81 4.10 -7.83
N ASN A 18 -12.93 2.85 -8.29
CA ASN A 18 -12.90 2.53 -9.72
C ASN A 18 -14.10 3.12 -10.46
N GLY A 19 -15.29 3.08 -9.84
CA GLY A 19 -16.49 3.72 -10.35
C GLY A 19 -16.34 5.24 -10.47
N LEU A 20 -15.84 5.90 -9.42
CA LEU A 20 -15.58 7.34 -9.39
C LEU A 20 -14.50 7.78 -10.38
N THR A 21 -13.58 6.88 -10.75
CA THR A 21 -12.52 7.16 -11.71
C THR A 21 -13.04 7.27 -13.15
N TYR A 22 -14.03 6.45 -13.53
CA TYR A 22 -14.46 6.33 -14.92
C TYR A 22 -15.87 6.84 -15.20
N SER A 23 -16.70 7.01 -14.18
CA SER A 23 -18.09 7.43 -14.39
C SER A 23 -18.20 8.93 -14.58
N GLU A 24 -18.91 9.33 -15.64
CA GLU A 24 -19.29 10.73 -15.92
C GLU A 24 -20.75 11.01 -15.53
N ASN A 25 -21.53 9.98 -15.17
CA ASN A 25 -22.94 10.13 -14.83
C ASN A 25 -23.10 10.60 -13.37
N PRO A 26 -23.74 11.76 -13.11
CA PRO A 26 -23.85 12.32 -11.76
C PRO A 26 -24.56 11.39 -10.75
N TYR A 27 -25.53 10.60 -11.20
CA TYR A 27 -26.24 9.64 -10.34
C TYR A 27 -25.37 8.44 -9.98
N GLU A 28 -24.49 8.01 -10.88
CA GLU A 28 -23.54 6.92 -10.63
C GLU A 28 -22.44 7.39 -9.67
N ILE A 29 -21.94 8.61 -9.88
CA ILE A 29 -20.97 9.26 -8.98
C ILE A 29 -21.53 9.33 -7.56
N GLU A 30 -22.77 9.80 -7.38
CA GLU A 30 -23.42 9.83 -6.06
C GLU A 30 -23.53 8.44 -5.41
N ARG A 31 -23.84 7.40 -6.19
CA ARG A 31 -23.90 6.02 -5.70
C ARG A 31 -22.53 5.53 -5.25
N TYR A 32 -21.48 5.78 -6.03
CA TYR A 32 -20.13 5.35 -5.64
C TYR A 32 -19.61 6.11 -4.41
N GLU A 33 -19.91 7.41 -4.29
CA GLU A 33 -19.64 8.17 -3.07
C GLU A 33 -20.33 7.54 -1.84
N HIS A 34 -21.58 7.08 -2.00
CA HIS A 34 -22.30 6.39 -0.94
C HIS A 34 -21.68 5.03 -0.60
N VAL A 35 -21.31 4.21 -1.59
CA VAL A 35 -20.61 2.93 -1.36
C VAL A 35 -19.28 3.15 -0.63
N ARG A 36 -18.52 4.18 -1.00
CA ARG A 36 -17.25 4.54 -0.32
C ARG A 36 -17.49 4.90 1.15
N ARG A 37 -18.59 5.61 1.44
CA ARG A 37 -18.98 5.95 2.83
C ARG A 37 -19.31 4.72 3.66
N ILE A 38 -20.10 3.80 3.12
CA ILE A 38 -20.43 2.54 3.79
C ILE A 38 -19.15 1.74 4.09
N ALA A 39 -18.23 1.65 3.13
CA ALA A 39 -16.95 0.99 3.34
C ALA A 39 -16.13 1.65 4.47
N ALA A 40 -16.14 3.00 4.54
CA ALA A 40 -15.47 3.74 5.60
C ALA A 40 -16.10 3.47 6.97
N GLU A 41 -17.43 3.48 7.07
CA GLU A 41 -18.18 3.18 8.30
C GLU A 41 -17.90 1.76 8.79
N MET A 42 -17.85 0.77 7.89
CA MET A 42 -17.48 -0.60 8.23
C MET A 42 -16.07 -0.68 8.82
N MET A 43 -15.11 0.05 8.26
CA MET A 43 -13.74 0.09 8.79
C MET A 43 -13.64 0.85 10.11
N ALA A 44 -14.37 1.95 10.24
CA ALA A 44 -14.42 2.77 11.44
C ALA A 44 -14.92 1.96 12.64
N GLU A 45 -16.03 1.24 12.46
CA GLU A 45 -16.58 0.32 13.47
C GLU A 45 -15.57 -0.77 13.85
N GLY A 46 -14.94 -1.39 12.85
CA GLY A 46 -14.02 -2.50 13.08
C GLY A 46 -12.67 -2.11 13.71
N PHE A 47 -12.27 -0.83 13.60
CA PHE A 47 -11.03 -0.29 14.18
C PHE A 47 -11.25 0.63 15.39
N ASP A 48 -12.50 0.87 15.81
CA ASP A 48 -12.86 1.84 16.84
C ASP A 48 -12.29 3.25 16.54
N LEU A 49 -12.53 3.70 15.29
CA LEU A 49 -12.08 4.99 14.77
C LEU A 49 -13.27 5.82 14.29
N ASP A 50 -13.09 7.13 14.12
CA ASP A 50 -14.08 7.97 13.45
C ASP A 50 -14.11 7.66 11.94
N ALA A 51 -15.32 7.52 11.38
CA ALA A 51 -15.52 7.29 9.96
C ALA A 51 -14.94 8.42 9.10
N ARG A 52 -14.89 9.65 9.60
CA ARG A 52 -14.23 10.76 8.89
C ARG A 52 -12.73 10.51 8.72
N THR A 53 -12.07 9.99 9.76
CA THR A 53 -10.64 9.63 9.69
C THR A 53 -10.38 8.61 8.59
N ILE A 54 -11.23 7.59 8.47
CA ILE A 54 -11.11 6.60 7.39
C ILE A 54 -11.39 7.23 6.03
N LEU A 55 -12.45 8.05 5.93
CA LEU A 55 -12.79 8.75 4.69
C LEU A 55 -11.68 9.68 4.20
N GLU A 56 -10.91 10.30 5.08
CA GLU A 56 -9.78 11.16 4.71
C GLU A 56 -8.56 10.36 4.19
N LEU A 57 -8.50 9.06 4.46
CA LEU A 57 -7.43 8.19 3.97
C LEU A 57 -7.66 7.73 2.53
N PHE A 58 -8.91 7.51 2.10
CA PHE A 58 -9.24 7.02 0.75
C PHE A 58 -8.93 7.98 -0.42
N PRO A 59 -9.27 9.28 -0.38
CA PRO A 59 -9.11 10.18 -1.54
C PRO A 59 -7.66 10.61 -1.80
N ARG A 60 -6.67 10.05 -1.09
CA ARG A 60 -5.25 10.35 -1.34
C ARG A 60 -4.75 9.82 -2.68
N GLU A 61 -5.47 8.88 -3.29
CA GLU A 61 -5.16 8.33 -4.60
C GLU A 61 -6.31 8.63 -5.58
N LYS A 62 -5.96 9.17 -6.75
CA LYS A 62 -6.88 9.35 -7.87
C LYS A 62 -6.60 8.27 -8.89
N GLY A 63 -7.64 7.77 -9.53
CA GLY A 63 -7.52 6.71 -10.52
C GLY A 63 -7.93 5.35 -9.96
N TYR A 64 -7.74 4.33 -10.80
CA TYR A 64 -8.09 2.96 -10.49
C TYR A 64 -7.22 2.40 -9.36
N GLU A 65 -7.84 1.76 -8.38
CA GLU A 65 -7.15 1.19 -7.23
C GLU A 65 -6.28 -0.01 -7.67
N THR A 66 -5.01 0.01 -7.26
CA THR A 66 -4.07 -1.10 -7.51
C THR A 66 -3.31 -1.45 -6.23
N PRO A 67 -2.83 -2.70 -6.06
CA PRO A 67 -1.93 -3.04 -4.97
C PRO A 67 -0.71 -2.11 -4.97
N LYS A 68 -0.31 -1.63 -3.79
CA LYS A 68 0.97 -0.92 -3.61
C LYS A 68 2.14 -1.87 -3.84
N VAL A 69 3.27 -1.33 -4.31
CA VAL A 69 4.45 -2.11 -4.70
C VAL A 69 5.59 -1.89 -3.72
N ASP A 70 6.09 -2.99 -3.16
CA ASP A 70 7.29 -3.07 -2.32
C ASP A 70 8.38 -3.86 -3.07
N VAL A 71 9.64 -3.43 -2.94
CA VAL A 71 10.81 -4.11 -3.53
C VAL A 71 11.71 -4.64 -2.42
N ARG A 72 12.28 -5.84 -2.62
CA ARG A 72 13.22 -6.46 -1.68
C ARG A 72 14.46 -6.99 -2.41
N GLY A 73 15.63 -6.65 -1.91
CA GLY A 73 16.93 -7.00 -2.49
C GLY A 73 17.53 -8.25 -1.87
N ALA A 74 17.59 -9.35 -2.63
CA ALA A 74 18.28 -10.57 -2.23
C ALA A 74 19.73 -10.60 -2.77
N ALA A 75 20.67 -10.00 -2.03
CA ALA A 75 22.09 -9.95 -2.41
C ALA A 75 22.91 -11.03 -1.70
N PHE A 76 23.73 -11.78 -2.46
CA PHE A 76 24.53 -12.89 -1.93
C PHE A 76 26.04 -12.65 -2.09
N ARG A 77 26.81 -12.98 -1.06
CA ARG A 77 28.28 -12.98 -1.10
C ARG A 77 28.85 -14.11 -0.23
N HIS A 78 29.72 -14.93 -0.80
CA HIS A 78 30.34 -16.09 -0.12
C HIS A 78 29.30 -17.03 0.54
N GLY A 79 28.19 -17.31 -0.15
CA GLY A 79 27.12 -18.18 0.37
C GLY A 79 26.28 -17.57 1.50
N LYS A 80 26.44 -16.28 1.80
CA LYS A 80 25.63 -15.53 2.79
C LYS A 80 24.74 -14.51 2.09
N ILE A 81 23.59 -14.21 2.67
CA ILE A 81 22.64 -13.18 2.20
C ILE A 81 22.77 -11.91 3.03
N LEU A 82 22.60 -10.75 2.41
CA LEU A 82 22.52 -9.46 3.09
C LEU A 82 21.16 -9.30 3.78
N LEU A 83 21.18 -8.96 5.06
CA LEU A 83 20.00 -8.56 5.83
C LEU A 83 20.31 -7.23 6.54
N VAL A 84 19.28 -6.44 6.77
CA VAL A 84 19.32 -5.21 7.57
C VAL A 84 18.42 -5.38 8.80
N ARG A 85 18.69 -4.59 9.85
CA ARG A 85 17.90 -4.64 11.09
C ARG A 85 16.95 -3.45 11.17
N GLU A 86 15.65 -3.73 11.11
CA GLU A 86 14.63 -2.70 11.03
C GLU A 86 14.19 -2.28 12.44
N LYS A 87 14.38 -0.99 12.77
CA LYS A 87 14.00 -0.44 14.08
C LYS A 87 12.48 -0.47 14.31
N LEU A 88 11.70 -0.25 13.26
CA LEU A 88 10.24 -0.19 13.33
C LEU A 88 9.60 -1.58 13.49
N ASP A 89 10.25 -2.64 12.99
CA ASP A 89 9.83 -4.03 13.19
C ASP A 89 10.51 -4.69 14.42
N GLY A 90 10.76 -3.90 15.47
CA GLY A 90 11.28 -4.42 16.74
C GLY A 90 12.66 -5.08 16.64
N ASP A 91 13.58 -4.47 15.88
CA ASP A 91 14.95 -4.94 15.66
C ASP A 91 15.04 -6.33 14.98
N ARG A 92 14.03 -6.70 14.19
CA ARG A 92 14.06 -7.91 13.37
C ARG A 92 14.91 -7.72 12.12
N TRP A 93 15.34 -8.85 11.55
CA TRP A 93 16.12 -8.89 10.33
C TRP A 93 15.21 -9.05 9.11
N THR A 94 15.44 -8.23 8.09
CA THR A 94 14.71 -8.27 6.82
C THR A 94 15.67 -8.10 5.64
N LEU A 95 15.20 -8.41 4.43
CA LEU A 95 15.90 -8.04 3.22
C LEU A 95 15.85 -6.52 3.06
N PRO A 96 16.96 -5.88 2.65
CA PRO A 96 16.93 -4.46 2.37
C PRO A 96 15.88 -4.14 1.30
N GLY A 97 15.12 -3.07 1.49
CA GLY A 97 14.00 -2.76 0.60
C GLY A 97 12.93 -1.88 1.23
N GLY A 98 11.96 -1.52 0.40
CA GLY A 98 10.88 -0.62 0.78
C GLY A 98 9.92 -0.35 -0.35
N TRP A 99 9.15 0.73 -0.22
CA TRP A 99 8.21 1.16 -1.25
C TRP A 99 8.92 1.49 -2.56
N ALA A 100 8.34 1.06 -3.68
CA ALA A 100 8.78 1.52 -5.00
C ALA A 100 8.28 2.95 -5.24
N ASP A 101 9.20 3.89 -5.48
CA ASP A 101 8.82 5.27 -5.78
C ASP A 101 8.26 5.39 -7.20
N PRO A 102 7.32 6.32 -7.43
CA PRO A 102 6.91 6.69 -8.78
C PRO A 102 8.11 7.08 -9.65
N CYS A 103 8.06 6.70 -10.93
CA CYS A 103 9.10 6.96 -11.92
C CYS A 103 10.44 6.23 -11.68
N GLN A 104 10.49 5.24 -10.78
CA GLN A 104 11.60 4.30 -10.68
C GLN A 104 11.21 2.97 -11.30
N THR A 105 12.14 2.37 -12.06
CA THR A 105 12.05 0.94 -12.36
C THR A 105 12.24 0.13 -11.07
N PRO A 106 11.70 -1.10 -10.99
CA PRO A 106 11.91 -1.96 -9.81
C PRO A 106 13.40 -2.18 -9.49
N SER A 107 14.26 -2.24 -10.51
CA SER A 107 15.71 -2.36 -10.38
C SER A 107 16.35 -1.11 -9.77
N GLU A 108 15.93 0.09 -10.17
CA GLU A 108 16.45 1.35 -9.58
C GLU A 108 16.03 1.48 -8.12
N ALA A 109 14.77 1.17 -7.81
CA ALA A 109 14.25 1.20 -6.45
C ALA A 109 15.03 0.26 -5.53
N VAL A 110 15.21 -1.01 -5.91
CA VAL A 110 15.90 -1.97 -5.04
C VAL A 110 17.40 -1.66 -4.87
N VAL A 111 18.06 -1.12 -5.89
CA VAL A 111 19.47 -0.68 -5.78
C VAL A 111 19.58 0.53 -4.84
N ARG A 112 18.66 1.49 -4.92
CA ARG A 112 18.58 2.63 -4.01
C ARG A 112 18.41 2.17 -2.55
N GLU A 113 17.43 1.30 -2.28
CA GLU A 113 17.14 0.78 -0.94
C GLU A 113 18.34 0.02 -0.34
N ILE A 114 18.99 -0.86 -1.12
CA ILE A 114 20.21 -1.56 -0.65
C ILE A 114 21.28 -0.56 -0.20
N ARG A 115 21.51 0.49 -0.99
CA ARG A 115 22.51 1.51 -0.67
C ARG A 115 22.13 2.31 0.58
N GLU A 116 20.88 2.73 0.69
CA GLU A 116 20.40 3.57 1.80
C GLU A 116 20.39 2.83 3.14
N GLU A 117 19.99 1.57 3.16
CA GLU A 117 19.84 0.81 4.40
C GLU A 117 21.12 0.08 4.86
N SER A 118 22.01 -0.27 3.91
CA SER A 118 23.22 -1.06 4.20
C SER A 118 24.54 -0.36 3.89
N GLY A 119 24.51 0.71 3.09
CA GLY A 119 25.72 1.39 2.60
C GLY A 119 26.46 0.65 1.48
N PHE A 120 25.96 -0.49 1.00
CA PHE A 120 26.58 -1.24 -0.09
C PHE A 120 26.09 -0.77 -1.47
N GLU A 121 27.00 -0.75 -2.45
CA GLU A 121 26.65 -0.60 -3.86
C GLU A 121 26.29 -1.96 -4.46
N ALA A 122 25.19 -2.00 -5.23
CA ALA A 122 24.66 -3.20 -5.85
C ALA A 122 24.29 -2.97 -7.33
N ARG A 123 24.15 -4.05 -8.08
CA ARG A 123 23.65 -4.05 -9.47
C ARG A 123 22.71 -5.23 -9.69
N VAL A 124 21.69 -5.04 -10.53
CA VAL A 124 20.67 -6.03 -10.89
C VAL A 124 20.73 -6.29 -12.39
#